data_AF-A0A699TCX2-F1
#
_entry.id   AF-A0A699TCX2-F1
#
_cell.length_a   1.000
_cell.length_b   1.000
_cell.length_c   1.000
_cell.angle_alpha   90.00
_cell.angle_beta   90.00
_cell.angle_gamma   90.00
#
_symmetry.space_group_name_H-M   'P 1'
#
loop_
_entity.id
_entity.type
_entity.pdbx_description
1 polymer ?
#
loop_
_entity_poly.entity_id
_entity_poly.type
_entity_poly.pdbx_seq_one_letter_code
_entity_poly.pdbx_strand_id
1 'polypeptide(L)'
;MKGNHALLTNFVEKFLGTVRFGNNDFAVIAGYGDVVIGSMTIKKVYYVKGLGHNLFSVGQFYDKGLEVAFQKSTCFVRNEDGVDLLIGDRSSNLYTIALNEVASN
;
A
#
# COMPACT_ATOMS: atom_id res chain seq x y z
N MET A 1 1.97 4.55 -1.15
CA MET A 1 2.72 5.40 -0.19
C MET A 1 2.57 4.83 1.21
N LYS A 2 3.62 4.91 2.04
CA LYS A 2 3.64 4.38 3.40
C LYS A 2 4.17 5.44 4.37
N GLY A 3 3.60 5.48 5.56
CA GLY A 3 4.07 6.35 6.64
C GLY A 3 4.80 5.63 7.76
N ASN A 4 4.74 4.30 7.76
CA ASN A 4 5.53 3.45 8.65
C ASN A 4 6.75 2.92 7.90
N HIS A 5 7.94 3.38 8.30
CA HIS A 5 9.22 2.97 7.72
C HIS A 5 9.52 1.48 7.96
N ALA A 6 9.08 0.91 9.10
CA ALA A 6 9.33 -0.48 9.45
C ALA A 6 8.71 -1.50 8.47
N LEU A 7 7.74 -1.06 7.66
CA LEU A 7 7.06 -1.89 6.66
C LEU A 7 7.76 -1.91 5.29
N LEU A 8 8.88 -1.21 5.17
CA LEU A 8 9.64 -1.10 3.94
C LEU A 8 10.93 -1.91 4.05
N THR A 9 11.09 -2.83 3.11
CA THR A 9 12.33 -3.56 2.86
C THR A 9 13.11 -2.87 1.73
N ASN A 10 14.40 -3.16 1.57
CA ASN A 10 15.24 -2.53 0.54
C ASN A 10 15.14 -0.99 0.51
N PHE A 11 15.01 -0.37 1.69
CA PHE A 11 14.73 1.06 1.78
C PHE A 11 15.93 1.89 1.31
N VAL A 12 15.65 2.87 0.47
CA VAL A 12 16.59 3.89 0.02
C VAL A 12 16.11 5.24 0.53
N GLU A 13 16.85 5.80 1.47
CA GLU A 13 16.62 7.15 1.96
C GLU A 13 17.06 8.16 0.90
N LYS A 14 16.11 8.98 0.43
CA LYS A 14 16.35 10.01 -0.58
C LYS A 14 15.19 11.00 -0.59
N PHE A 15 15.52 12.29 -0.59
CA PHE A 15 14.52 13.32 -0.86
C PHE A 15 14.04 13.20 -2.32
N LEU A 16 12.73 12.94 -2.48
CA LEU A 16 12.10 12.79 -3.79
C LEU A 16 11.07 13.88 -4.11
N GLY A 17 10.80 14.77 -3.15
CA GLY A 17 9.82 15.85 -3.27
C GLY A 17 8.84 15.89 -2.11
N THR A 18 7.72 16.57 -2.32
CA THR A 18 6.65 16.72 -1.33
C THR A 18 5.31 16.27 -1.89
N VAL A 19 4.49 15.66 -1.05
CA VAL A 19 3.07 15.44 -1.34
C VAL A 19 2.23 16.51 -0.67
N ARG A 20 1.15 16.92 -1.32
CA ARG A 20 0.10 17.77 -0.74
C ARG A 20 -1.10 16.89 -0.39
N PHE A 21 -1.57 16.98 0.83
CA PHE A 21 -2.75 16.28 1.30
C PHE A 21 -4.04 17.03 0.93
N GLY A 22 -5.18 16.34 1.02
CA GLY A 22 -6.49 16.93 0.74
C GLY A 22 -6.85 18.11 1.65
N ASN A 23 -6.20 18.23 2.81
CA ASN A 23 -6.34 19.36 3.73
C ASN A 23 -5.34 20.51 3.45
N ASN A 24 -4.61 20.46 2.33
CA ASN A 24 -3.56 21.40 1.92
C ASN A 24 -2.24 21.36 2.70
N ASP A 25 -2.09 20.46 3.66
CA ASP A 25 -0.81 20.25 4.31
C ASP A 25 0.18 19.55 3.37
N PHE A 26 1.47 19.70 3.66
CA PHE A 26 2.55 19.09 2.89
C PHE A 26 3.35 18.11 3.74
N ALA A 27 3.78 17.02 3.11
CA ALA A 27 4.71 16.07 3.71
C ALA A 27 5.85 15.73 2.75
N VAL A 28 7.02 15.44 3.30
CA VAL A 28 8.21 15.07 2.55
C VAL A 28 8.15 13.59 2.16
N ILE A 29 8.43 13.30 0.89
CA ILE A 29 8.78 11.97 0.42
C ILE A 29 10.26 11.74 0.76
N ALA A 30 10.51 11.00 1.84
CA ALA A 30 11.85 10.83 2.41
C ALA A 30 12.60 9.60 1.86
N GLY A 31 11.96 8.80 1.01
CA GLY A 31 12.61 7.69 0.33
C GLY A 31 11.61 6.74 -0.30
N TYR A 32 12.09 5.56 -0.65
CA TYR A 32 11.25 4.47 -1.15
C TYR A 32 11.82 3.12 -0.73
N GLY A 33 10.96 2.11 -0.65
CA GLY A 33 11.35 0.73 -0.43
C GLY A 33 10.29 -0.20 -0.99
N ASP A 34 10.45 -1.49 -0.73
CA ASP A 34 9.53 -2.52 -1.19
C ASP A 34 8.65 -3.01 -0.03
N VAL A 35 7.38 -3.24 -0.32
CA VAL A 35 6.43 -3.83 0.64
C VAL A 35 6.19 -5.27 0.23
N VAL A 36 6.43 -6.20 1.16
CA VAL A 36 6.14 -7.63 0.97
C VAL A 36 4.84 -7.97 1.69
N ILE A 37 3.94 -8.66 1.01
CA ILE A 37 2.63 -9.06 1.53
C ILE A 37 2.38 -10.50 1.08
N GLY A 38 2.57 -11.47 1.98
CA GLY A 38 2.59 -12.89 1.62
C GLY A 38 3.62 -13.15 0.52
N SER A 39 3.19 -13.71 -0.61
CA SER A 39 4.03 -13.95 -1.80
C SER A 39 4.17 -12.74 -2.73
N MET A 40 3.46 -11.64 -2.48
CA MET A 40 3.43 -10.47 -3.35
C MET A 40 4.39 -9.38 -2.86
N THR A 41 5.25 -8.87 -3.75
CA THR A 41 6.12 -7.72 -3.46
C THR A 41 5.72 -6.50 -4.29
N ILE A 42 5.33 -5.39 -3.66
CA ILE A 42 5.09 -4.10 -4.31
C ILE A 42 6.37 -3.28 -4.24
N LYS A 43 6.98 -3.03 -5.41
CA LYS A 43 8.27 -2.35 -5.51
C LYS A 43 8.14 -0.83 -5.48
N LYS A 44 9.19 -0.15 -5.05
CA LYS A 44 9.32 1.33 -5.10
C LYS A 44 8.15 2.08 -4.46
N VAL A 45 7.70 1.62 -3.30
CA VAL A 45 6.69 2.29 -2.50
C VAL A 45 7.31 3.48 -1.78
N TYR A 46 6.80 4.68 -2.06
CA TYR A 46 7.27 5.91 -1.43
C TYR A 46 6.98 5.96 0.07
N TYR A 47 7.99 6.32 0.85
CA TYR A 47 7.90 6.66 2.25
C TYR A 47 7.62 8.15 2.41
N VAL A 48 6.52 8.48 3.09
CA VAL A 48 6.08 9.85 3.33
C VAL A 48 6.08 10.09 4.83
N LYS A 49 6.95 10.99 5.30
CA LYS A 49 7.07 11.29 6.73
C LYS A 49 5.78 11.95 7.24
N GLY A 50 5.23 11.44 8.34
CA GLY A 50 4.00 11.96 8.94
C GLY A 50 2.70 11.47 8.29
N LEU A 51 2.77 10.55 7.33
CA LEU A 51 1.58 9.93 6.76
C LEU A 51 0.96 8.94 7.77
N GLY A 52 -0.23 9.23 8.30
CA GLY A 52 -0.87 8.39 9.33
C GLY A 52 -1.36 7.02 8.83
N HIS A 53 -1.66 6.91 7.52
CA HIS A 53 -2.22 5.70 6.93
C HIS A 53 -1.48 5.28 5.67
N ASN A 54 -1.37 3.98 5.49
CA ASN A 54 -0.77 3.38 4.31
C ASN A 54 -1.77 3.38 3.14
N LEU A 55 -1.34 3.86 1.98
CA LEU A 55 -2.16 3.94 0.77
C LEU A 55 -1.57 3.08 -0.34
N PHE A 56 -2.37 2.17 -0.88
CA PHE A 56 -2.06 1.43 -2.11
C PHE A 56 -2.86 2.02 -3.26
N SER A 57 -2.22 2.20 -4.42
CA SER A 57 -2.94 2.56 -5.64
C SER A 57 -3.48 1.29 -6.29
N VAL A 58 -4.74 1.32 -6.74
CA VAL A 58 -5.34 0.24 -7.53
C VAL A 58 -4.50 -0.05 -8.78
N GLY A 59 -3.94 1.00 -9.42
CA GLY A 59 -3.07 0.84 -10.59
C GLY A 59 -1.84 -0.01 -10.30
N GLN A 60 -1.27 0.04 -9.09
CA GLN A 60 -0.11 -0.79 -8.74
C GLN A 60 -0.46 -2.29 -8.68
N PHE A 61 -1.69 -2.64 -8.34
CA PHE A 61 -2.17 -4.01 -8.40
C PHE A 61 -2.44 -4.42 -9.85
N TYR A 62 -3.05 -3.54 -10.64
CA TYR A 62 -3.33 -3.78 -12.05
C TYR A 62 -2.06 -3.98 -12.88
N ASP A 63 -1.02 -3.16 -12.67
CA ASP A 63 0.29 -3.29 -13.32
C ASP A 63 0.98 -4.63 -13.02
N LYS A 64 0.52 -5.35 -11.99
CA LYS A 64 1.00 -6.68 -11.60
C LYS A 64 0.10 -7.82 -12.10
N GLY A 65 -0.91 -7.52 -12.92
CA GLY A 65 -1.89 -8.49 -13.40
C GLY A 65 -2.92 -8.91 -12.36
N LEU A 66 -3.09 -8.15 -11.27
CA LEU A 66 -4.04 -8.47 -10.22
C LEU A 66 -5.37 -7.75 -10.45
N GLU A 67 -6.46 -8.47 -10.21
CA GLU A 67 -7.80 -7.90 -10.18
C GLU A 67 -8.05 -7.26 -8.82
N VAL A 68 -8.61 -6.06 -8.80
CA VAL A 68 -9.15 -5.44 -7.58
C VAL A 68 -10.65 -5.28 -7.76
N ALA A 69 -11.45 -5.94 -6.93
CA ALA A 69 -12.89 -5.75 -6.95
C ALA A 69 -13.44 -5.28 -5.61
N PHE A 70 -14.46 -4.44 -5.72
CA PHE A 70 -15.14 -3.79 -4.60
C PHE A 70 -16.59 -4.28 -4.55
N GLN A 71 -16.99 -4.75 -3.38
CA GLN A 71 -18.36 -5.11 -3.04
C GLN A 71 -18.87 -4.24 -1.92
N LYS A 72 -20.17 -4.29 -1.62
CA LYS A 72 -20.84 -3.42 -0.64
C LYS A 72 -20.13 -3.34 0.72
N SER A 73 -19.55 -4.43 1.20
CA SER A 73 -18.92 -4.52 2.52
C SER A 73 -17.46 -5.00 2.48
N THR A 74 -16.94 -5.39 1.33
CA THR A 74 -15.62 -6.00 1.22
C THR A 74 -14.93 -5.61 -0.08
N CYS A 75 -13.60 -5.64 -0.11
CA CYS A 75 -12.83 -5.64 -1.33
C CYS A 75 -11.85 -6.82 -1.32
N PHE A 76 -11.44 -7.26 -2.50
CA PHE A 76 -10.43 -8.29 -2.64
C PHE A 76 -9.46 -7.94 -3.76
N VAL A 77 -8.22 -8.39 -3.58
CA VAL A 77 -7.18 -8.38 -4.61
C VAL A 77 -6.92 -9.83 -5.00
N ARG A 78 -7.13 -10.18 -6.27
CA ARG A 78 -7.05 -11.55 -6.79
C ARG A 78 -5.94 -11.72 -7.80
N ASN A 79 -5.38 -12.91 -7.84
CA ASN A 79 -4.53 -13.34 -8.96
C ASN A 79 -5.38 -13.83 -10.15
N GLU A 80 -4.71 -14.19 -11.25
CA GLU A 80 -5.34 -14.68 -12.48
C GLU A 80 -6.11 -16.01 -12.28
N ASP A 81 -5.74 -16.80 -11.27
CA ASP A 81 -6.44 -18.05 -10.90
C ASP A 81 -7.70 -17.82 -10.07
N GLY A 82 -8.02 -16.56 -9.73
CA GLY A 82 -9.17 -16.19 -8.89
C GLY A 82 -8.94 -16.39 -7.38
N VAL A 83 -7.70 -16.61 -6.95
CA VAL A 83 -7.34 -16.72 -5.52
C VAL A 83 -7.25 -15.33 -4.89
N ASP A 84 -7.99 -15.13 -3.81
CA ASP A 84 -7.94 -13.91 -3.00
C ASP A 84 -6.60 -13.81 -2.25
N LEU A 85 -5.76 -12.87 -2.64
CA LEU A 85 -4.46 -12.59 -1.99
C LEU A 85 -4.61 -11.61 -0.82
N LEU A 86 -5.55 -10.68 -0.94
CA LEU A 86 -5.89 -9.71 0.09
C LEU A 86 -7.39 -9.57 0.18
N ILE A 87 -7.89 -9.48 1.40
CA ILE A 87 -9.28 -9.19 1.71
C ILE A 87 -9.30 -7.94 2.58
N GLY A 88 -10.17 -7.01 2.24
CA GLY A 88 -10.39 -5.80 3.00
C GLY A 88 -11.86 -5.64 3.36
N ASP A 89 -12.10 -5.04 4.52
CA ASP A 89 -13.44 -4.72 4.98
C ASP A 89 -13.74 -3.24 4.73
N ARG A 90 -15.00 -2.94 4.41
CA ARG A 90 -15.47 -1.56 4.27
C ARG A 90 -15.92 -1.02 5.62
N SER A 91 -15.34 0.11 6.02
CA SER A 91 -15.81 0.94 7.13
C SER A 91 -16.11 2.34 6.61
N SER A 92 -17.36 2.78 6.75
CA SER A 92 -17.86 4.02 6.13
C SER A 92 -17.50 4.04 4.63
N ASN A 93 -16.68 5.00 4.17
CA ASN A 93 -16.27 5.13 2.77
C ASN A 93 -14.89 4.55 2.46
N LEU A 94 -14.25 3.85 3.39
CA LEU A 94 -12.91 3.30 3.24
C LEU A 94 -12.95 1.77 3.21
N TYR A 95 -12.16 1.19 2.31
CA TYR A 95 -11.84 -0.23 2.33
C TYR A 95 -10.46 -0.39 2.95
N THR A 96 -10.38 -1.16 4.03
CA THR A 96 -9.14 -1.36 4.78
C THR A 96 -8.72 -2.81 4.66
N ILE A 97 -7.51 -3.03 4.16
CA ILE A 97 -6.88 -4.35 4.15
C ILE A 97 -6.03 -4.51 5.40
N ALA A 98 -6.22 -5.60 6.13
CA ALA A 98 -5.31 -6.00 7.19
C ALA A 98 -4.08 -6.65 6.54
N LEU A 99 -2.91 -6.04 6.69
CA LEU A 99 -1.67 -6.68 6.32
C LEU A 99 -1.26 -7.54 7.51
N ASN A 100 -1.52 -8.85 7.43
CA ASN A 100 -0.88 -9.79 8.34
C ASN A 100 0.59 -9.82 7.94
N GLU A 101 1.37 -8.99 8.61
CA GLU A 101 2.81 -8.90 8.46
C GLU A 101 3.39 -10.28 8.77
N VAL A 102 3.82 -11.00 7.73
CA VAL A 102 4.84 -12.03 7.96
C VAL A 102 6.07 -11.22 8.32
N ALA A 103 6.40 -11.19 9.62
CA ALA A 103 7.67 -10.67 10.07
C ALA A 103 8.77 -11.33 9.24
N SER A 104 9.43 -10.54 8.40
CA SER A 104 10.63 -10.98 7.70
C SER A 104 11.68 -11.28 8.77
N ASN A 105 12.12 -12.54 8.86
CA ASN A 105 13.29 -12.95 9.64
C ASN A 105 14.55 -12.22 9.19
#